data_AF-A0A0W1B3P9-F1
#
_entry.id   AF-A0A0W1B3P9-F1
#
_cell.length_a   1.000
_cell.length_b   1.000
_cell.length_c   1.000
_cell.angle_alpha   90.00
_cell.angle_beta   90.00
_cell.angle_gamma   90.00
#
_symmetry.space_group_name_H-M   'P 1'
#
loop_
_entity.id
_entity.type
_entity.pdbx_description
1 polymer ?
#
loop_
_entity_poly.entity_id
_entity_poly.type
_entity_poly.pdbx_seq_one_letter_code
_entity_poly.pdbx_strand_id
1 'polypeptide(L)'
;MVFLILLILITGCSVGNQTEERSKSILYNLNEPFRFPFEVNEVYTEIAIDNPEVLQQFIFHYKNKQTTQEIRFILSKDIEKPEKVSEQGKEPIELKNGKQAYYDEDETSQSIWWESENGFLARFSYYINGNLDQLGTYKLNESDLIDLVNQVQ
;
A
#
# COMPACT_ATOMS: atom_id res chain seq x y z
N MET A 1 2.53 -66.26 37.45
CA MET A 1 3.07 -65.68 38.71
C MET A 1 4.55 -65.43 38.43
N VAL A 2 5.12 -64.23 38.40
CA VAL A 2 4.80 -62.91 38.97
C VAL A 2 5.23 -61.82 37.97
N PHE A 3 4.54 -60.68 38.07
CA PHE A 3 4.60 -59.42 37.33
C PHE A 3 5.98 -58.74 37.15
N LEU A 4 6.13 -58.00 36.04
CA LEU A 4 6.71 -56.64 36.07
C LEU A 4 6.03 -55.73 35.01
N ILE A 5 5.57 -54.57 35.45
CA ILE A 5 4.83 -53.51 34.72
C ILE A 5 5.80 -52.38 34.36
N LEU A 6 5.52 -51.64 33.29
CA LEU A 6 5.68 -50.18 33.03
C LEU A 6 6.35 -49.94 31.66
N LEU A 7 6.03 -48.94 30.84
CA LEU A 7 4.96 -47.93 30.72
C LEU A 7 5.21 -47.26 29.34
N ILE A 8 4.12 -46.81 28.69
CA ILE A 8 3.98 -45.60 27.86
C ILE A 8 4.99 -45.36 26.73
N LEU A 9 4.49 -45.27 25.49
CA LEU A 9 4.74 -44.12 24.62
C LEU A 9 3.53 -43.99 23.67
N ILE A 10 2.56 -43.21 24.13
CA ILE A 10 1.48 -42.67 23.32
C ILE A 10 2.18 -41.70 22.36
N THR A 11 2.40 -42.09 21.12
CA THR A 11 2.83 -41.15 20.07
C THR A 11 1.64 -40.26 19.76
N GLY A 12 1.49 -39.21 20.56
CA GLY A 12 0.72 -38.05 20.20
C GLY A 12 1.35 -37.43 18.97
N CYS A 13 0.78 -37.70 17.79
CA CYS A 13 0.95 -36.82 16.65
C CYS A 13 0.26 -35.51 17.02
N SER A 14 1.03 -34.61 17.66
CA SER A 14 0.70 -33.20 17.67
C SER A 14 0.69 -32.78 16.21
N VAL A 15 -0.52 -32.65 15.65
CA VAL A 15 -0.76 -31.78 14.49
C VAL A 15 -0.44 -30.40 15.02
N GLY A 16 0.83 -30.03 14.92
CA GLY A 16 1.24 -28.65 15.07
C GLY A 16 0.48 -27.89 14.01
N ASN A 17 -0.52 -27.13 14.44
CA ASN A 17 -1.04 -26.03 13.65
C ASN A 17 0.18 -25.20 13.30
N GLN A 18 0.69 -25.35 12.07
CA GLN A 18 1.54 -24.36 11.45
C GLN A 18 0.64 -23.15 11.27
N THR A 19 0.53 -22.34 12.32
CA THR A 19 0.26 -20.93 12.16
C THR A 19 1.31 -20.47 11.17
N GLU A 20 0.91 -20.17 9.93
CA GLU A 20 1.78 -19.52 8.96
C GLU A 20 2.41 -18.34 9.69
N GLU A 21 3.69 -18.45 10.01
CA GLU A 21 4.44 -17.39 10.66
C GLU A 21 4.46 -16.27 9.62
N ARG A 22 3.60 -15.25 9.80
CA ARG A 22 3.55 -14.08 8.93
C ARG A 22 4.96 -13.51 8.89
N SER A 23 5.65 -13.73 7.78
CA SER A 23 7.01 -13.23 7.60
C SER A 23 7.02 -11.73 7.86
N LYS A 24 7.73 -11.32 8.92
CA LYS A 24 7.92 -9.91 9.27
C LYS A 24 8.81 -9.17 8.26
N SER A 25 9.49 -9.92 7.38
CA SER A 25 10.32 -9.33 6.33
C SER A 25 9.44 -8.81 5.20
N ILE A 26 9.56 -7.52 4.93
CA ILE A 26 8.97 -6.88 3.76
C ILE A 26 10.00 -6.93 2.63
N LEU A 27 9.86 -7.92 1.77
CA LEU A 27 10.52 -7.93 0.47
C LEU A 27 9.49 -7.46 -0.55
N TYR A 28 9.71 -6.28 -1.10
CA TYR A 28 8.89 -5.73 -2.18
C TYR A 28 9.81 -5.18 -3.27
N ASN A 29 9.66 -5.70 -4.48
CA ASN A 29 10.34 -5.15 -5.65
C ASN A 29 9.55 -3.95 -6.16
N LEU A 30 10.07 -2.76 -5.90
CA LEU A 30 9.42 -1.51 -6.23
C LEU A 30 9.67 -1.11 -7.69
N ASN A 31 8.59 -0.80 -8.41
CA ASN A 31 8.64 -0.02 -9.63
C ASN A 31 8.24 1.43 -9.31
N GLU A 32 9.05 2.40 -9.68
CA GLU A 32 8.74 3.82 -9.51
C GLU A 32 8.22 4.43 -10.82
N PRO A 33 7.27 5.39 -10.77
CA PRO A 33 6.83 6.09 -11.96
C PRO A 33 7.95 7.01 -12.48
N PHE A 34 7.99 7.20 -13.79
CA PHE A 34 9.00 8.04 -14.45
C PHE A 34 8.39 9.15 -15.31
N ARG A 35 7.06 9.14 -15.50
CA ARG A 35 6.29 10.20 -16.15
C ARG A 35 5.26 10.73 -15.16
N PHE A 36 5.32 12.04 -14.94
CA PHE A 36 4.46 12.76 -14.01
C PHE A 36 3.62 13.80 -14.74
N PRO A 37 2.43 14.14 -14.23
CA PRO A 37 1.54 15.14 -14.82
C PRO A 37 1.98 16.59 -14.58
N PHE A 38 3.10 16.80 -13.88
CA PHE A 38 3.74 18.08 -13.67
C PHE A 38 5.27 17.90 -13.58
N GLU A 39 6.02 18.99 -13.66
CA GLU A 39 7.48 18.96 -13.51
C GLU A 39 7.87 18.59 -12.07
N VAL A 40 8.59 17.48 -11.89
CA VAL A 40 9.14 17.08 -10.59
C VAL A 40 10.58 17.56 -10.46
N ASN A 41 10.88 18.31 -9.39
CA ASN A 41 12.22 18.83 -9.10
C ASN A 41 12.69 18.57 -7.66
N GLU A 42 11.91 17.85 -6.87
CA GLU A 42 12.35 17.24 -5.63
C GLU A 42 11.77 15.83 -5.51
N VAL A 43 12.65 14.89 -5.18
CA VAL A 43 12.31 13.50 -4.92
C VAL A 43 12.97 13.06 -3.63
N TYR A 44 12.21 12.45 -2.73
CA TYR A 44 12.75 11.81 -1.54
C TYR A 44 11.83 10.70 -1.05
N THR A 45 12.36 9.82 -0.22
CA THR A 45 11.63 8.68 0.33
C THR A 45 11.61 8.77 1.85
N GLU A 46 10.48 8.42 2.44
CA GLU A 46 10.28 8.27 3.87
C GLU A 46 9.83 6.84 4.16
N ILE A 47 10.36 6.26 5.24
CA ILE A 47 9.86 5.01 5.81
C ILE A 47 9.09 5.39 7.07
N ALA A 48 7.77 5.36 6.98
CA ALA A 48 6.91 5.65 8.12
C ALA A 48 6.57 4.32 8.83
N ILE A 49 7.10 4.18 10.05
CA ILE A 49 6.84 3.04 10.93
C ILE A 49 6.19 3.62 12.17
N ASP A 50 4.85 3.53 12.24
CA ASP A 50 4.12 3.93 13.45
C ASP A 50 4.29 2.84 14.53
N ASN A 51 4.09 1.57 14.15
CA ASN A 51 4.44 0.39 14.93
C ASN A 51 4.89 -0.74 13.98
N PRO A 52 6.14 -1.21 14.07
CA PRO A 52 6.68 -2.20 13.13
C PRO A 52 5.93 -3.55 13.14
N GLU A 53 5.16 -3.83 14.18
CA GLU A 53 4.33 -5.03 14.30
C GLU A 53 2.92 -4.84 13.69
N VAL A 54 2.52 -3.61 13.36
CA VAL A 54 1.14 -3.28 12.93
C VAL A 54 1.12 -2.67 11.53
N LEU A 55 1.84 -1.57 11.29
CA LEU A 55 1.81 -0.85 10.02
C LEU A 55 3.21 -0.41 9.60
N GLN A 56 3.60 -0.82 8.40
CA GLN A 56 4.83 -0.36 7.76
C GLN A 56 4.48 0.32 6.44
N GLN A 57 4.98 1.55 6.24
CA GLN A 57 4.75 2.33 5.02
C GLN A 57 6.06 2.77 4.37
N PHE A 58 6.14 2.61 3.06
CA PHE A 58 7.13 3.26 2.21
C PHE A 58 6.45 4.38 1.45
N ILE A 59 6.95 5.60 1.61
CA ILE A 59 6.38 6.81 1.01
C ILE A 59 7.41 7.45 0.11
N PHE A 60 7.12 7.55 -1.18
CA PHE A 60 7.94 8.23 -2.17
C PHE A 60 7.27 9.55 -2.51
N HIS A 61 8.00 10.64 -2.37
CA HIS A 61 7.53 11.99 -2.59
C HIS A 61 8.08 12.50 -3.91
N TYR A 62 7.19 12.98 -4.78
CA TYR A 62 7.52 13.61 -6.05
C TYR A 62 6.92 15.02 -6.07
N LYS A 63 7.77 16.02 -5.93
CA LYS A 63 7.37 17.42 -5.68
C LYS A 63 7.83 18.37 -6.76
N ASN A 64 7.03 19.39 -6.99
CA ASN A 64 7.46 20.65 -7.59
C ASN A 64 7.55 21.71 -6.49
N LYS A 65 8.75 22.20 -6.16
CA LYS A 65 8.92 23.21 -5.10
C LYS A 65 8.28 24.55 -5.42
N GLN A 66 8.16 24.90 -6.69
CA GLN A 66 7.67 26.21 -7.14
C GLN A 66 6.14 26.23 -7.19
N THR A 67 5.51 25.17 -7.70
CA THR A 67 4.04 25.07 -7.76
C THR A 67 3.44 24.41 -6.53
N THR A 68 4.28 23.84 -5.64
CA THR A 68 3.89 23.12 -4.42
C THR A 68 3.07 21.84 -4.66
N GLN A 69 2.98 21.42 -5.91
CA GLN A 69 2.35 20.15 -6.30
C GLN A 69 3.16 18.98 -5.76
N GLU A 70 2.47 17.99 -5.21
CA GLU A 70 3.09 16.79 -4.68
C GLU A 70 2.26 15.56 -5.02
N ILE A 71 2.93 14.55 -5.56
CA ILE A 71 2.43 13.18 -5.62
C ILE A 71 3.19 12.37 -4.58
N ARG A 72 2.47 11.65 -3.74
CA ARG A 72 3.01 10.60 -2.88
C ARG A 72 2.65 9.24 -3.44
N PHE A 73 3.63 8.38 -3.69
CA PHE A 73 3.41 6.95 -3.85
C PHE A 73 3.59 6.28 -2.50
N ILE A 74 2.53 5.65 -1.99
CA ILE A 74 2.53 5.05 -0.66
C ILE A 74 2.25 3.56 -0.81
N LEU A 75 3.15 2.75 -0.29
CA LEU A 75 2.96 1.31 -0.11
C LEU A 75 2.79 1.02 1.36
N SER A 76 1.63 0.52 1.74
CA SER A 76 1.28 0.18 3.11
C SER A 76 1.12 -1.33 3.26
N LYS A 77 1.66 -1.88 4.34
CA LYS A 77 1.35 -3.25 4.76
C LYS A 77 0.89 -3.22 6.21
N ASP A 78 -0.40 -3.47 6.39
CA ASP A 78 -0.96 -3.78 7.70
C ASP A 78 -0.74 -5.27 7.99
N ILE A 79 0.04 -5.55 9.04
CA ILE A 79 0.47 -6.90 9.41
C ILE A 79 -0.64 -7.62 10.18
N GLU A 80 -1.56 -6.93 10.84
CA GLU A 80 -2.62 -7.52 11.66
C GLU A 80 -3.93 -7.65 10.87
N LYS A 81 -4.38 -6.55 10.28
CA LYS A 81 -5.67 -6.42 9.60
C LYS A 81 -5.50 -5.66 8.27
N PRO A 82 -5.21 -6.36 7.16
CA PRO A 82 -5.10 -5.76 5.84
C PRO A 82 -6.30 -4.86 5.52
N GLU A 83 -6.01 -3.61 5.21
CA GLU A 83 -7.01 -2.64 4.78
C GLU A 83 -7.56 -3.04 3.41
N LYS A 84 -8.89 -3.18 3.31
CA LYS A 84 -9.58 -3.46 2.06
C LYS A 84 -10.22 -2.21 1.53
N VAL A 85 -9.61 -1.63 0.51
CA VAL A 85 -10.12 -0.40 -0.10
C VAL A 85 -11.50 -0.59 -0.74
N SER A 86 -11.83 -1.81 -1.17
CA SER A 86 -13.15 -2.18 -1.73
C SER A 86 -14.31 -1.94 -0.76
N GLU A 87 -14.04 -1.87 0.55
CA GLU A 87 -15.06 -1.72 1.60
C GLU A 87 -15.28 -0.25 1.99
N GLN A 88 -14.60 0.69 1.34
CA GLN A 88 -14.56 2.12 1.74
C GLN A 88 -15.46 3.04 0.92
N GLY A 89 -16.31 2.50 0.04
CA GLY A 89 -17.27 3.29 -0.75
C GLY A 89 -16.63 4.21 -1.79
N LYS A 90 -15.38 3.95 -2.18
CA LYS A 90 -14.64 4.68 -3.21
C LYS A 90 -15.10 4.28 -4.61
N GLU A 91 -14.87 5.15 -5.59
CA GLU A 91 -15.27 4.91 -6.98
C GLU A 91 -14.41 3.81 -7.62
N PRO A 92 -14.98 2.68 -8.05
CA PRO A 92 -14.21 1.60 -8.64
C PRO A 92 -13.80 1.93 -10.08
N ILE A 93 -12.52 1.75 -10.40
CA ILE A 93 -11.94 1.96 -11.73
C ILE A 93 -11.24 0.67 -12.20
N GLU A 94 -11.40 0.31 -13.46
CA GLU A 94 -10.66 -0.80 -14.07
C GLU A 94 -9.34 -0.31 -14.68
N LEU A 95 -8.23 -0.96 -14.31
CA LEU A 95 -6.90 -0.64 -14.79
C LEU A 95 -6.57 -1.38 -16.10
N LYS A 96 -5.50 -0.96 -16.81
CA LYS A 96 -5.14 -1.55 -18.12
C LYS A 96 -4.82 -3.05 -18.05
N ASN A 97 -4.40 -3.56 -16.90
CA ASN A 97 -4.12 -4.97 -16.67
C ASN A 97 -5.33 -5.78 -16.15
N GLY A 98 -6.52 -5.17 -16.10
CA GLY A 98 -7.76 -5.79 -15.60
C GLY A 98 -7.88 -5.83 -14.09
N LYS A 99 -6.93 -5.25 -13.32
CA LYS A 99 -7.06 -5.10 -11.87
C LYS A 99 -8.02 -3.95 -11.53
N GLN A 100 -8.67 -4.06 -10.37
CA GLN A 100 -9.51 -3.00 -9.83
C GLN A 100 -8.66 -2.00 -9.03
N ALA A 101 -8.85 -0.72 -9.31
CA ALA A 101 -8.42 0.39 -8.47
C ALA A 101 -9.64 1.16 -7.94
N TYR A 102 -9.39 2.09 -7.03
CA TYR A 102 -10.41 2.87 -6.36
C TYR A 102 -9.98 4.33 -6.29
N TYR A 103 -10.78 5.22 -6.87
CA TYR A 103 -10.57 6.65 -6.88
C TYR A 103 -11.34 7.34 -5.77
N ASP A 104 -10.73 8.38 -5.22
CA ASP A 104 -11.32 9.24 -4.21
C ASP A 104 -10.79 10.66 -4.39
N GLU A 105 -11.66 11.63 -4.21
CA GLU A 105 -11.38 13.04 -4.41
C GLU A 105 -12.15 13.88 -3.39
N ASP A 106 -11.46 14.87 -2.84
CA ASP A 106 -12.08 15.98 -2.11
C ASP A 106 -11.59 17.32 -2.66
N GLU A 107 -11.91 18.43 -1.97
CA GLU A 107 -11.55 19.76 -2.45
C GLU A 107 -10.04 20.03 -2.48
N THR A 108 -9.25 19.30 -1.70
CA THR A 108 -7.82 19.58 -1.47
C THR A 108 -6.91 18.47 -1.99
N SER A 109 -7.44 17.29 -2.32
CA SER A 109 -6.67 16.12 -2.71
C SER A 109 -7.40 15.18 -3.69
N GLN A 110 -6.60 14.42 -4.42
CA GLN A 110 -7.04 13.30 -5.26
C GLN A 110 -6.21 12.07 -4.91
N SER A 111 -6.82 10.89 -4.92
CA SER A 111 -6.11 9.65 -4.66
C SER A 111 -6.64 8.49 -5.47
N ILE A 112 -5.74 7.56 -5.80
CA ILE A 112 -6.08 6.29 -6.43
C ILE A 112 -5.39 5.17 -5.67
N TRP A 113 -6.13 4.12 -5.37
CA TRP A 113 -5.75 3.04 -4.48
C TRP A 113 -5.94 1.69 -5.17
N TRP A 114 -5.04 0.74 -4.94
CA TRP A 114 -5.18 -0.62 -5.47
C TRP A 114 -4.47 -1.64 -4.57
N GLU A 115 -4.97 -2.86 -4.58
CA GLU A 115 -4.28 -3.98 -3.96
C GLU A 115 -3.09 -4.36 -4.83
N SER A 116 -1.90 -4.29 -4.23
CA SER A 116 -0.66 -4.74 -4.84
C SER A 116 -0.29 -6.15 -4.38
N GLU A 117 0.83 -6.65 -4.88
CA GLU A 117 1.33 -7.99 -4.54
C GLU A 117 1.59 -8.14 -3.03
N ASN A 118 1.57 -9.38 -2.54
CA ASN A 118 1.99 -9.73 -1.18
C ASN A 118 1.23 -9.03 -0.04
N GLY A 119 -0.02 -8.62 -0.30
CA GLY A 119 -0.90 -7.98 0.68
C GLY A 119 -0.57 -6.51 0.96
N PHE A 120 0.19 -5.86 0.07
CA PHE A 120 0.40 -4.42 0.14
C PHE A 120 -0.80 -3.67 -0.43
N LEU A 121 -1.23 -2.63 0.29
CA LEU A 121 -2.13 -1.62 -0.24
C LEU A 121 -1.29 -0.48 -0.80
N ALA A 122 -1.43 -0.24 -2.10
CA ALA A 122 -0.72 0.81 -2.82
C ALA A 122 -1.66 1.98 -3.09
N ARG A 123 -1.14 3.21 -3.01
CA ARG A 123 -1.88 4.40 -3.42
C ARG A 123 -0.98 5.48 -3.98
N PHE A 124 -1.53 6.25 -4.91
CA PHE A 124 -1.05 7.60 -5.20
C PHE A 124 -1.96 8.61 -4.50
N SER A 125 -1.35 9.60 -3.85
CA SER A 125 -2.06 10.75 -3.27
C SER A 125 -1.47 12.03 -3.85
N TYR A 126 -2.33 12.85 -4.44
CA TYR A 126 -1.99 14.14 -5.01
C TYR A 126 -2.63 15.27 -4.21
N TYR A 127 -1.87 16.33 -3.98
CA TYR A 127 -2.36 17.58 -3.42
C TYR A 127 -1.37 18.73 -3.74
N ILE A 128 -1.74 19.94 -3.35
CA ILE A 128 -0.86 21.12 -3.38
C ILE A 128 -0.64 21.65 -1.97
N ASN A 129 0.48 22.36 -1.76
CA ASN A 129 0.80 23.06 -0.51
C ASN A 129 0.55 22.22 0.77
N GLY A 130 0.94 20.95 0.77
CA GLY A 130 0.76 20.08 1.93
C GLY A 130 -0.70 19.76 2.27
N ASN A 131 -1.60 19.76 1.28
CA ASN A 131 -3.05 19.53 1.44
C ASN A 131 -3.78 20.63 2.21
N LEU A 132 -3.24 21.86 2.20
CA LEU A 132 -3.83 23.03 2.88
C LEU A 132 -4.71 23.87 1.95
N ASP A 133 -4.47 23.81 0.64
CA ASP A 133 -5.16 24.62 -0.36
C ASP A 133 -6.09 23.76 -1.22
N GLN A 134 -7.18 24.37 -1.70
CA GLN A 134 -8.06 23.73 -2.69
C GLN A 134 -7.33 23.55 -4.03
N LEU A 135 -7.59 22.42 -4.70
CA LEU A 135 -6.90 22.08 -5.94
C LEU A 135 -7.18 23.08 -7.07
N GLY A 136 -8.43 23.52 -7.22
CA GLY A 136 -8.83 24.50 -8.24
C GLY A 136 -8.27 24.17 -9.63
N THR A 137 -7.48 25.07 -10.21
CA THR A 137 -6.87 24.88 -11.53
C THR A 137 -5.70 23.89 -11.55
N TYR A 138 -5.19 23.48 -10.38
CA TYR A 138 -4.16 22.45 -10.24
C TYR A 138 -4.75 21.05 -10.12
N LYS A 139 -6.08 20.89 -10.15
CA LYS A 139 -6.71 19.57 -10.18
C LYS A 139 -6.21 18.77 -11.39
N LEU A 140 -5.80 17.53 -11.15
CA LEU A 140 -5.41 16.60 -12.21
C LEU A 140 -6.64 15.95 -12.85
N ASN A 141 -6.48 15.47 -14.07
CA ASN A 141 -7.47 14.55 -14.63
C ASN A 141 -7.32 13.20 -13.93
N GLU A 142 -8.41 12.47 -13.74
CA GLU A 142 -8.38 11.10 -13.21
C GLU A 142 -7.43 10.19 -14.01
N SER A 143 -7.38 10.40 -15.34
CA SER A 143 -6.46 9.70 -16.23
C SER A 143 -4.99 9.88 -15.87
N ASP A 144 -4.60 11.03 -15.32
CA ASP A 144 -3.22 11.31 -14.92
C ASP A 144 -2.79 10.40 -13.76
N LEU A 145 -3.71 10.16 -12.80
CA LEU A 145 -3.48 9.23 -11.70
C LEU A 145 -3.52 7.78 -12.16
N ILE A 146 -4.45 7.43 -13.06
CA ILE A 146 -4.49 6.08 -13.67
C ILE A 146 -3.20 5.78 -14.42
N ASP A 147 -2.65 6.74 -15.17
CA ASP A 147 -1.39 6.57 -15.89
C ASP A 147 -0.18 6.42 -14.96
N LEU A 148 -0.19 7.00 -13.75
CA LEU A 148 0.81 6.70 -12.72
C LEU A 148 0.70 5.26 -12.23
N VAL A 149 -0.51 4.78 -11.93
CA VAL A 149 -0.74 3.40 -11.49
C VAL A 149 -0.24 2.41 -12.53
N ASN A 150 -0.56 2.64 -13.81
CA ASN A 150 -0.15 1.75 -14.89
C ASN A 150 1.37 1.69 -15.11
N GLN A 151 2.16 2.64 -14.57
CA GLN A 151 3.63 2.62 -14.66
C GLN A 151 4.29 1.72 -13.61
N VAL A 152 3.60 1.44 -12.49
CA VAL A 152 4.19 0.79 -11.31
C VAL A 152 3.66 -0.62 -11.04
N GLN A 153 2.74 -1.09 -11.88
CA GLN A 153 2.10 -2.40 -11.77
C GLN A 153 2.82 -3.51 -12.52
#